data_AF-A0A0C3K0V4-F1
#
_entry.id   AF-A0A0C3K0V4-F1
#
_cell.length_a   1.000
_cell.length_b   1.000
_cell.length_c   1.000
_cell.angle_alpha   90.00
_cell.angle_beta   90.00
_cell.angle_gamma   90.00
#
_symmetry.space_group_name_H-M   'P 1'
#
loop_
_entity.id
_entity.type
_entity.pdbx_description
1 polymer ?
#
loop_
_entity_poly.entity_id
_entity_poly.type
_entity_poly.pdbx_seq_one_letter_code
_entity_poly.pdbx_strand_id
1 'polypeptide(L)'
;MDVEQAAIQATVPDDGADTTFSIRVTRHGKIRVWVKKALEFFQVNPETPLVLYSGPSDASASAIPKLISVVEIIKRQYLEGHLVGLHQFNQLLFEERSQVPVEGENRASALLLALEGSSHPKQKLAPYMKITLCTKSVPERHGERETYQTPNVRKLSKAAKAKMRQRAKRGANS
;
A
#
# COMPACT_ATOMS: atom_id res chain seq x y z
N MET A 1 9.23 4.73 -33.53
CA MET A 1 9.35 3.51 -32.69
C MET A 1 10.02 3.98 -31.42
N ASP A 2 9.21 4.49 -30.51
CA ASP A 2 9.68 5.22 -29.34
C ASP A 2 9.53 4.30 -28.14
N VAL A 3 10.64 3.67 -27.78
CA VAL A 3 10.83 2.92 -26.55
C VAL A 3 11.61 3.82 -25.60
N GLU A 4 11.39 3.62 -24.29
CA GLU A 4 12.08 4.27 -23.15
C GLU A 4 11.55 5.67 -22.76
N GLN A 5 11.20 5.99 -21.51
CA GLN A 5 11.65 5.46 -20.21
C GLN A 5 10.50 5.46 -19.20
N ALA A 6 10.24 4.31 -18.56
CA ALA A 6 9.52 4.25 -17.30
C ALA A 6 10.56 4.02 -16.20
N ALA A 7 10.84 5.05 -15.40
CA ALA A 7 11.74 4.94 -14.26
C ALA A 7 11.16 3.96 -13.23
N ILE A 8 11.74 2.76 -13.19
CA ILE A 8 11.55 1.76 -12.14
C ILE A 8 12.68 1.97 -11.15
N GLN A 9 12.40 2.64 -10.04
CA GLN A 9 13.31 2.68 -8.90
C GLN A 9 12.85 1.65 -7.88
N ALA A 10 13.53 0.49 -7.89
CA ALA A 10 13.55 -0.41 -6.75
C ALA A 10 14.52 0.19 -5.74
N THR A 11 13.98 0.86 -4.71
CA THR A 11 14.77 1.31 -3.56
C THR A 11 14.93 0.15 -2.59
N VAL A 12 16.18 -0.24 -2.33
CA VAL A 12 16.57 -1.22 -1.31
C VAL A 12 16.42 -0.56 0.06
N PRO A 13 15.70 -1.15 1.04
CA PRO A 13 15.79 -0.73 2.42
C PRO A 13 16.91 -1.48 3.13
N ASP A 14 17.77 -0.71 3.78
CA ASP A 14 18.75 -1.17 4.76
C ASP A 14 18.04 -1.55 6.08
N ASP A 15 18.64 -2.53 6.75
CA ASP A 15 18.35 -3.14 8.05
C ASP A 15 17.23 -4.23 8.14
N GLY A 16 17.65 -5.49 8.24
CA GLY A 16 16.88 -6.59 8.84
C GLY A 16 15.85 -7.35 7.96
N ALA A 17 16.35 -8.15 7.00
CA ALA A 17 15.71 -9.31 6.36
C ALA A 17 14.16 -9.47 6.44
N ASP A 18 13.42 -8.68 5.67
CA ASP A 18 12.08 -9.06 5.20
C ASP A 18 11.90 -8.51 3.78
N THR A 19 12.03 -9.37 2.77
CA THR A 19 11.89 -9.05 1.33
C THR A 19 10.43 -8.71 1.00
N THR A 20 9.92 -7.63 1.60
CA THR A 20 8.56 -7.17 1.40
C THR A 20 8.49 -6.43 0.07
N PHE A 21 7.86 -7.05 -0.93
CA PHE A 21 7.62 -6.40 -2.20
C PHE A 21 6.67 -5.20 -2.01
N SER A 22 7.06 -4.05 -2.55
CA SER A 22 6.31 -2.80 -2.37
C SER A 22 5.99 -2.10 -3.69
N ILE A 23 4.83 -1.45 -3.74
CA ILE A 23 4.36 -0.65 -4.87
C ILE A 23 4.08 0.77 -4.39
N ARG A 24 4.81 1.73 -4.95
CA ARG A 24 4.55 3.15 -4.74
C ARG A 24 3.42 3.63 -5.66
N VAL A 25 2.38 4.22 -5.06
CA VAL A 25 1.29 4.90 -5.77
C VAL A 25 1.58 6.39 -5.83
N THR A 26 1.79 6.89 -7.04
CA THR A 26 2.13 8.30 -7.30
C THR A 26 0.96 9.06 -7.92
N ARG A 27 1.02 10.39 -7.88
CA ARG A 27 -0.02 11.26 -8.46
C ARG A 27 -0.29 10.99 -9.95
N HIS A 28 0.75 10.79 -10.75
CA HIS A 28 0.65 10.68 -12.20
C HIS A 28 0.64 9.25 -12.75
N GLY A 29 0.79 8.22 -11.91
CA GLY A 29 0.79 6.84 -12.39
C GLY A 29 -0.59 6.31 -12.79
N LYS A 30 -0.60 5.25 -13.60
CA LYS A 30 -1.83 4.64 -14.14
C LYS A 30 -2.33 3.55 -13.21
N ILE A 31 -3.56 3.69 -12.70
CA ILE A 31 -4.21 2.73 -11.77
C ILE A 31 -4.14 1.29 -12.30
N ARG A 32 -4.49 1.09 -13.58
CA ARG A 32 -4.51 -0.24 -14.22
C ARG A 32 -3.16 -0.97 -14.13
N VAL A 33 -2.05 -0.24 -14.17
CA VAL A 33 -0.70 -0.82 -14.11
C VAL A 33 -0.41 -1.38 -12.72
N TRP A 34 -0.71 -0.62 -11.66
CA TRP A 34 -0.50 -1.09 -10.29
C TRP A 34 -1.43 -2.25 -9.93
N VAL A 35 -2.70 -2.19 -10.36
CA VAL A 35 -3.67 -3.27 -10.15
C VAL A 35 -3.17 -4.56 -10.82
N LYS A 36 -2.77 -4.49 -12.09
CA LYS A 36 -2.23 -5.65 -12.82
C LYS A 36 -1.02 -6.25 -12.09
N LYS A 37 -0.04 -5.43 -11.75
CA LYS A 37 1.17 -5.88 -11.02
C LYS A 37 0.84 -6.52 -9.67
N ALA A 38 -0.09 -5.95 -8.93
CA ALA A 38 -0.50 -6.48 -7.63
C ALA A 38 -1.19 -7.85 -7.75
N LEU A 39 -2.05 -8.03 -8.75
CA LEU A 39 -2.72 -9.32 -8.98
C LEU A 39 -1.74 -10.39 -9.48
N GLU A 40 -0.82 -10.04 -10.37
CA GLU A 40 0.28 -10.92 -10.80
C GLU A 40 1.15 -11.32 -9.61
N PHE A 41 1.46 -10.37 -8.72
CA PHE A 41 2.21 -10.65 -7.50
C PHE A 41 1.55 -11.71 -6.62
N PHE A 42 0.23 -11.62 -6.38
CA PHE A 42 -0.46 -12.63 -5.56
C PHE A 42 -0.61 -13.99 -6.24
N GLN A 43 -0.56 -14.05 -7.57
CA GLN A 43 -0.52 -15.33 -8.30
C GLN A 43 0.82 -16.04 -8.11
N VAL A 44 1.92 -15.27 -8.13
CA VAL A 44 3.28 -15.81 -8.02
C VAL A 44 3.69 -16.05 -6.57
N ASN A 45 3.29 -15.15 -5.65
CA ASN A 45 3.71 -15.13 -4.26
C ASN A 45 2.48 -15.08 -3.33
N PRO A 46 1.70 -16.16 -3.19
CA PRO A 46 0.45 -16.14 -2.43
C PRO A 46 0.66 -15.93 -0.93
N GLU A 47 1.81 -16.30 -0.39
CA GLU A 47 2.11 -16.22 1.05
C GLU A 47 2.79 -14.91 1.45
N THR A 48 3.28 -14.14 0.48
CA THR A 48 4.08 -12.94 0.75
C THR A 48 3.17 -11.72 0.86
N PRO A 49 3.34 -10.87 1.89
CA PRO A 49 2.62 -9.60 1.98
C PRO A 49 3.00 -8.65 0.85
N LEU A 50 2.00 -7.98 0.28
CA LEU A 50 2.18 -6.88 -0.67
C LEU A 50 1.99 -5.55 0.05
N VAL A 51 2.99 -4.67 -0.02
CA VAL A 51 2.87 -3.31 0.50
C VAL A 51 2.53 -2.33 -0.62
N LEU A 52 1.50 -1.51 -0.44
CA LEU A 52 1.21 -0.36 -1.28
C LEU A 52 1.32 0.91 -0.45
N TYR A 53 2.00 1.93 -0.95
CA TYR A 53 2.19 3.15 -0.19
C TYR A 53 2.14 4.40 -1.05
N SER A 54 1.81 5.52 -0.41
CA SER A 54 2.00 6.86 -0.96
C SER A 54 3.31 7.41 -0.43
N GLY A 55 4.07 8.12 -1.25
CA GLY A 55 5.31 8.76 -0.81
C GLY A 55 5.02 10.07 -0.08
N PRO A 56 5.84 10.48 0.90
CA PRO A 56 5.64 11.76 1.56
C PRO A 56 5.90 12.93 0.60
N SER A 57 6.78 12.77 -0.41
CA SER A 57 6.93 13.73 -1.53
C SER A 57 5.61 13.98 -2.28
N ASP A 58 4.70 13.01 -2.26
CA ASP A 58 3.41 13.01 -2.93
C ASP A 58 2.25 13.41 -2.01
N ALA A 59 2.52 13.92 -0.79
CA ALA A 59 1.57 14.35 0.25
C ALA A 59 0.58 15.47 -0.16
N SER A 60 0.42 15.69 -1.46
CA SER A 60 -0.77 16.29 -2.03
C SER A 60 -2.02 15.51 -1.60
N ALA A 61 -3.13 16.23 -1.44
CA ALA A 61 -4.46 15.66 -1.16
C ALA A 61 -4.95 14.60 -2.17
N SER A 62 -4.19 14.31 -3.22
CA SER A 62 -4.57 13.39 -4.31
C SER A 62 -3.93 11.99 -4.23
N ALA A 63 -2.80 11.81 -3.54
CA ALA A 63 -2.08 10.53 -3.58
C ALA A 63 -2.72 9.46 -2.69
N ILE A 64 -3.09 9.82 -1.45
CA ILE A 64 -3.74 8.89 -0.51
C ILE A 64 -5.12 8.42 -1.03
N PRO A 65 -6.04 9.30 -1.50
CA PRO A 65 -7.29 8.83 -2.09
C PRO A 65 -7.10 7.91 -3.30
N LYS A 66 -6.05 8.15 -4.09
CA LYS A 66 -5.71 7.29 -5.23
C LYS A 66 -5.16 5.94 -4.79
N LEU A 67 -4.30 5.90 -3.77
CA LEU A 67 -3.84 4.67 -3.13
C LEU A 67 -5.02 3.81 -2.65
N ILE A 68 -5.97 4.43 -1.94
CA ILE A 68 -7.19 3.74 -1.48
C ILE A 68 -7.96 3.19 -2.68
N SER A 69 -8.15 4.00 -3.72
CA SER A 69 -8.85 3.56 -4.94
C SER A 69 -8.17 2.34 -5.60
N VAL A 70 -6.84 2.33 -5.68
CA VAL A 70 -6.06 1.21 -6.22
C VAL A 70 -6.26 -0.04 -5.37
N VAL A 71 -6.12 0.07 -4.04
CA VAL A 71 -6.30 -1.03 -3.10
C VAL A 71 -7.72 -1.62 -3.19
N GLU A 72 -8.75 -0.79 -3.23
CA GLU A 72 -10.14 -1.26 -3.36
C GLU A 72 -10.39 -2.00 -4.67
N ILE A 73 -9.77 -1.56 -5.79
CA ILE A 73 -9.87 -2.27 -7.06
C ILE A 73 -9.17 -3.63 -6.98
N ILE A 74 -7.97 -3.70 -6.39
CA ILE A 74 -7.23 -4.96 -6.19
C ILE A 74 -8.08 -5.94 -5.37
N LYS A 75 -8.63 -5.50 -4.23
CA LYS A 75 -9.46 -6.36 -3.38
C LYS A 75 -10.69 -6.90 -4.10
N ARG A 76 -11.38 -6.06 -4.90
CA ARG A 76 -12.53 -6.48 -5.69
C ARG A 76 -12.17 -7.52 -6.75
N GLN A 77 -11.14 -7.26 -7.55
CA GLN A 77 -10.71 -8.18 -8.62
C GLN A 77 -10.17 -9.49 -8.06
N TYR A 78 -9.45 -9.45 -6.94
CA TYR A 78 -8.98 -10.65 -6.27
C TYR A 78 -10.16 -11.55 -5.83
N LEU A 79 -11.23 -10.96 -5.28
CA LEU A 79 -12.42 -11.69 -4.82
C LEU A 79 -13.25 -12.32 -5.96
N GLU A 80 -13.06 -11.90 -7.21
CA GLU A 80 -13.71 -12.56 -8.37
C GLU A 80 -13.15 -13.97 -8.60
N GLY A 81 -11.88 -14.21 -8.27
CA GLY A 81 -11.25 -15.53 -8.33
C GLY A 81 -11.37 -16.36 -7.04
N HIS A 82 -11.64 -15.72 -5.90
CA HIS A 82 -11.48 -16.34 -4.58
C HIS A 82 -12.76 -16.27 -3.72
N LEU A 83 -12.87 -17.16 -2.73
CA LEU A 83 -14.00 -17.15 -1.77
C LEU A 83 -13.78 -16.16 -0.62
N VAL A 84 -12.52 -15.91 -0.27
CA VAL A 84 -12.09 -14.99 0.79
C VAL A 84 -11.18 -13.94 0.14
N GLY A 85 -11.38 -12.68 0.53
CA GLY A 85 -10.60 -11.55 0.08
C GLY A 85 -9.24 -11.44 0.77
N LEU A 86 -8.60 -10.31 0.58
CA LEU A 86 -7.30 -10.01 1.20
C LEU A 86 -7.49 -9.40 2.59
N HIS A 87 -6.66 -9.83 3.53
CA HIS A 87 -6.44 -9.17 4.81
C HIS A 87 -5.74 -7.83 4.57
N GLN A 88 -6.10 -6.79 5.33
CA GLN A 88 -5.55 -5.45 5.15
C GLN A 88 -5.03 -4.88 6.46
N PHE A 89 -3.85 -4.27 6.41
CA PHE A 89 -3.22 -3.57 7.53
C PHE A 89 -2.87 -2.15 7.09
N ASN A 90 -3.38 -1.15 7.79
CA ASN A 90 -3.22 0.26 7.44
C ASN A 90 -2.28 0.96 8.42
N GLN A 91 -1.36 1.74 7.89
CA GLN A 91 -0.47 2.61 8.66
C GLN A 91 -0.54 4.03 8.11
N LEU A 92 -0.82 4.99 9.00
CA LEU A 92 -0.71 6.41 8.69
C LEU A 92 0.58 6.95 9.32
N LEU A 93 1.40 7.58 8.50
CA LEU A 93 2.71 8.08 8.86
C LEU A 93 2.86 9.55 8.45
N PHE A 94 3.87 10.22 9.00
CA PHE A 94 4.14 11.63 8.75
C PHE A 94 5.64 11.82 8.55
N GLU A 95 6.00 12.66 7.60
CA GLU A 95 7.36 13.17 7.44
C GLU A 95 7.37 14.65 7.82
N GLU A 96 8.26 15.03 8.74
CA GLU A 96 8.48 16.44 9.08
C GLU A 96 9.25 17.12 7.96
N ARG A 97 8.63 18.13 7.34
CA ARG A 97 9.31 19.00 6.39
C ARG A 97 9.69 20.30 7.07
N SER A 98 10.97 20.43 7.40
CA SER A 98 11.55 21.72 7.80
C SER A 98 11.59 22.66 6.59
N GLN A 99 11.16 23.90 6.79
CA GLN A 99 11.22 24.93 5.74
C GLN A 99 12.59 25.58 5.60
N VAL A 100 13.53 25.28 6.50
CA VAL A 100 14.87 25.87 6.48
C VAL A 100 15.74 25.07 5.51
N PRO A 101 16.18 25.65 4.38
CA PRO A 101 17.18 25.02 3.53
C PRO A 101 18.48 24.91 4.35
N VAL A 102 18.93 23.69 4.64
CA VAL A 102 20.12 23.46 5.47
C VAL A 102 21.40 23.45 4.62
N GLU A 103 21.29 23.49 3.29
CA GLU A 103 22.43 23.36 2.39
C GLU A 103 22.83 24.70 1.73
N GLY A 104 24.13 25.03 1.82
CA GLY A 104 24.76 26.17 1.15
C GLY A 104 25.33 27.25 2.09
N GLU A 105 26.03 28.23 1.50
CA GLU A 105 26.72 29.34 2.16
C GLU A 105 25.80 30.22 3.05
N ASN A 106 24.48 30.08 2.92
CA ASN A 106 23.48 30.86 3.66
C ASN A 106 22.95 30.20 4.95
N ARG A 107 23.52 29.07 5.39
CA ARG A 107 23.06 28.36 6.59
C ARG A 107 23.18 29.19 7.86
N ALA A 108 24.30 29.88 8.05
CA ALA A 108 24.55 30.68 9.26
C ALA A 108 23.57 31.85 9.37
N SER A 109 23.31 32.55 8.27
CA SER A 109 22.31 33.62 8.18
C SER A 109 20.88 33.10 8.42
N ALA A 110 20.54 31.93 7.88
CA ALA A 110 19.21 31.33 8.09
C ALA A 110 18.99 30.93 9.56
N LEU A 111 20.04 30.44 10.24
CA LEU A 111 19.99 30.13 11.67
C LEU A 111 19.86 31.39 12.53
N LEU A 112 20.61 32.46 12.22
CA LEU A 112 20.48 33.73 12.93
C LEU A 112 19.07 34.33 12.80
N LEU A 113 18.49 34.29 11.59
CA LEU A 113 17.11 34.73 11.34
C LEU A 113 16.06 33.89 12.08
N ALA A 114 16.30 32.58 12.23
CA ALA A 114 15.42 31.71 13.00
C ALA A 114 15.54 31.94 14.52
N LEU A 115 16.74 32.28 15.02
CA LEU A 115 16.99 32.54 16.44
C LEU A 115 16.58 33.95 16.88
N GLU A 116 16.46 34.90 15.95
CA GLU A 116 15.98 36.27 16.20
C GLU A 116 14.52 36.30 16.70
N GLY A 117 13.75 35.23 16.47
CA GLY A 117 12.35 35.10 16.92
C GLY A 117 11.34 35.94 16.11
N SER A 118 11.82 36.73 15.15
CA SER A 118 10.99 37.49 14.20
C SER A 118 10.28 36.58 13.18
N SER A 119 10.90 35.44 12.85
CA SER A 119 10.36 34.42 11.95
C SER A 119 10.20 33.08 12.67
N HIS A 120 8.95 32.68 12.95
CA HIS A 120 8.64 31.37 13.52
C HIS A 120 8.58 30.31 12.40
N PRO A 121 9.56 29.39 12.28
CA PRO A 121 9.54 28.37 11.23
C PRO A 121 8.32 27.48 11.42
N LYS A 122 7.40 27.51 10.44
CA LYS A 122 6.20 26.65 10.46
C LYS A 122 6.60 25.23 10.11
N GLN A 123 6.54 24.31 11.07
CA GLN A 123 6.65 22.87 10.82
C GLN A 123 5.51 22.44 9.89
N LYS A 124 5.86 21.84 8.75
CA LYS A 124 4.89 21.26 7.81
C LYS A 124 4.97 19.75 7.90
N LEU A 125 3.90 19.10 8.34
CA LEU A 125 3.79 17.65 8.31
C LEU A 125 3.33 17.21 6.91
N ALA A 126 4.04 16.27 6.32
CA ALA A 126 3.66 15.62 5.07
C ALA A 126 3.11 14.22 5.39
N PRO A 127 1.77 14.05 5.44
CA PRO A 127 1.19 12.74 5.71
C PRO A 127 1.41 11.79 4.54
N TYR A 128 1.63 10.52 4.86
CA TYR A 128 1.66 9.44 3.89
C TYR A 128 1.08 8.16 4.50
N MET A 129 0.63 7.25 3.65
CA MET A 129 -0.05 6.04 4.07
C MET A 129 0.60 4.81 3.44
N LYS A 130 0.72 3.75 4.25
CA LYS A 130 1.13 2.42 3.85
C LYS A 130 -0.01 1.44 4.13
N ILE A 131 -0.31 0.60 3.15
CA ILE A 131 -1.34 -0.43 3.23
C ILE A 131 -0.69 -1.75 2.86
N THR A 132 -0.76 -2.71 3.76
CA THR A 132 -0.27 -4.07 3.52
C THR A 132 -1.44 -5.00 3.26
N LEU A 133 -1.36 -5.77 2.18
CA LEU A 133 -2.35 -6.76 1.79
C LEU A 133 -1.75 -8.17 1.88
N CYS A 134 -2.48 -9.10 2.51
CA CYS A 134 -2.07 -10.50 2.68
C CYS A 134 -3.23 -11.46 2.37
N THR A 135 -2.92 -12.68 1.95
CA THR A 135 -3.92 -13.75 1.76
C THR A 135 -4.31 -14.44 3.06
N LYS A 136 -3.40 -14.44 4.05
CA LYS A 136 -3.59 -14.98 5.39
C LYS A 136 -3.54 -13.87 6.45
N SER A 137 -4.17 -14.12 7.58
CA SER A 137 -4.00 -13.29 8.77
C SER A 137 -2.56 -13.43 9.27
N VAL A 138 -1.88 -12.31 9.48
CA VAL A 138 -0.56 -12.27 10.13
C VAL A 138 -0.76 -11.73 11.55
N PRO A 139 -0.92 -12.62 12.56
CA PRO A 139 -1.24 -12.21 13.93
C PRO A 139 -0.09 -11.46 14.62
N GLU A 140 1.14 -11.61 14.14
CA GLU A 140 2.34 -11.02 14.73
C GLU A 140 2.58 -9.57 14.30
N ARG A 141 1.82 -9.06 13.31
CA ARG A 141 2.01 -7.73 12.73
C ARG A 141 1.26 -6.60 13.44
N HIS A 142 0.67 -6.86 14.60
CA HIS A 142 0.04 -5.81 15.42
C HIS A 142 1.10 -4.92 16.09
N GLY A 143 1.93 -4.24 15.30
CA GLY A 143 2.68 -3.09 15.79
C GLY A 143 1.71 -2.01 16.25
N GLU A 144 2.11 -1.20 17.23
CA GLU A 144 1.28 -0.25 17.98
C GLU A 144 0.53 0.81 17.14
N ARG A 145 0.72 0.85 15.81
CA ARG A 145 0.17 1.86 14.90
C ARG A 145 -0.50 1.29 13.64
N GLU A 146 -0.71 -0.02 13.56
CA GLU A 146 -1.43 -0.63 12.42
C GLU A 146 -2.92 -0.81 12.73
N THR A 147 -3.79 -0.43 11.80
CA THR A 147 -5.22 -0.78 11.85
C THR A 147 -5.49 -2.00 10.98
N TYR A 148 -5.98 -3.08 11.58
CA TYR A 148 -6.35 -4.31 10.86
C TYR A 148 -7.80 -4.26 10.36
N GLN A 149 -8.00 -4.73 9.13
CA GLN A 149 -9.31 -4.91 8.52
C GLN A 149 -9.45 -6.33 7.97
N THR A 150 -10.56 -6.98 8.31
CA THR A 150 -10.88 -8.35 7.92
C THR A 150 -11.22 -8.46 6.43
N PRO A 151 -10.90 -9.62 5.80
CA PRO A 151 -11.19 -9.83 4.40
C PRO A 151 -12.70 -9.97 4.14
N ASN A 152 -13.14 -9.43 3.01
CA ASN A 152 -14.49 -9.67 2.52
C ASN A 152 -14.66 -11.13 2.08
N VAL A 153 -15.81 -11.74 2.39
CA VAL A 153 -16.11 -13.13 2.01
C VAL A 153 -17.20 -13.16 0.95
N ARG A 154 -16.93 -13.84 -0.16
CA ARG A 154 -17.91 -14.00 -1.24
C ARG A 154 -18.95 -15.03 -0.86
N LYS A 155 -20.21 -14.62 -0.78
CA LYS A 155 -21.34 -15.53 -0.55
C LYS A 155 -21.60 -16.36 -1.80
N LEU A 156 -21.48 -17.67 -1.70
CA LEU A 156 -21.91 -18.59 -2.75
C LEU A 156 -23.43 -18.50 -2.96
N SER A 157 -23.85 -18.48 -4.23
CA SER A 157 -25.28 -18.50 -4.59
C SER A 157 -25.95 -19.80 -4.12
N LYS A 158 -27.26 -19.77 -3.89
CA LYS A 158 -28.05 -20.96 -3.50
C LYS A 158 -27.84 -22.11 -4.47
N ALA A 159 -27.81 -21.81 -5.78
CA ALA A 159 -27.56 -22.79 -6.83
C ALA A 159 -26.14 -23.39 -6.77
N ALA A 160 -25.10 -22.57 -6.54
CA ALA A 160 -23.74 -23.04 -6.39
C ALA A 160 -23.58 -23.97 -5.16
N LYS A 161 -24.18 -23.61 -4.03
CA LYS A 161 -24.20 -24.45 -2.83
C LYS A 161 -24.92 -25.79 -3.07
N ALA A 162 -26.04 -25.78 -3.78
CA ALA A 162 -26.78 -27.00 -4.12
C ALA A 162 -25.95 -27.93 -5.01
N LYS A 163 -25.26 -27.40 -6.03
CA LYS A 163 -24.36 -28.17 -6.89
C LYS A 163 -23.19 -28.79 -6.12
N MET A 164 -22.56 -28.06 -5.21
CA MET A 164 -21.49 -28.61 -4.36
C MET A 164 -22.00 -29.77 -3.49
N ARG A 165 -23.18 -29.62 -2.87
CA ARG A 165 -23.79 -30.69 -2.06
C ARG A 165 -24.09 -31.93 -2.88
N GLN A 166 -24.59 -31.79 -4.11
CA GLN A 166 -24.83 -32.93 -5.00
C GLN A 166 -23.53 -33.65 -5.39
N ARG A 167 -22.44 -32.92 -5.66
CA ARG A 167 -21.13 -33.51 -5.96
C ARG A 167 -20.56 -34.27 -4.76
N ALA A 168 -20.63 -33.69 -3.56
CA ALA A 168 -20.19 -34.35 -2.33
C ALA A 168 -20.94 -35.66 -2.07
N LYS A 169 -22.27 -35.69 -2.30
CA LYS A 169 -23.07 -36.91 -2.16
C LYS A 169 -22.71 -37.99 -3.17
N ARG A 170 -22.31 -37.63 -4.39
CA ARG A 170 -21.88 -38.59 -5.43
C ARG A 170 -20.50 -39.16 -5.15
N GLY A 171 -19.58 -38.37 -4.60
CA GLY A 171 -18.24 -38.83 -4.24
C GLY A 171 -18.19 -39.69 -2.97
N ALA A 172 -19.21 -39.64 -2.10
CA ALA A 172 -19.28 -40.44 -0.88
C ALA A 172 -19.87 -41.86 -1.07
N ASN A 173 -20.41 -42.14 -2.26
CA ASN A 173 -21.06 -43.41 -2.63
C ASN A 173 -20.23 -44.22 -3.64
N SER A 174 -18.96 -43.87 -3.81
CA SER A 174 -17.95 -44.55 -4.61
C SER A 174 -16.81 -44.98 -3.70
#